data_AF-A0A7S2F867-F1
#
_entry.id   AF-A0A7S2F867-F1
#
_cell.length_a   1.000
_cell.length_b   1.000
_cell.length_c   1.000
_cell.angle_alpha   90.00
_cell.angle_beta   90.00
_cell.angle_gamma   90.00
#
_symmetry.space_group_name_H-M   'P 1'
#
loop_
_entity.id
_entity.type
_entity.pdbx_description
1 polymer ?
#
loop_
_entity_poly.entity_id
_entity_poly.type
_entity_poly.pdbx_seq_one_letter_code
_entity_poly.pdbx_strand_id
1 'polypeptide(L)'
;SERPIVQMKAILQLDGCWYAGQHGFEIKGAAGTDVDYQVAEVYRPALVEAYGALKDMLAGIQGTTVTDNTYSIAVEYSKCAPYERGGVEAAVTEVLGLSPTLRRTDGDKTLHLRPRVEWNRGRAVEWMSQRFEALHSDDDDSLLPVYIGLEQGSAAAEGGGPGDDDQSMYEVIKGRMGGLGILVSEPVDAAVSPDDTAAGFTISNGQAEVRQFLETLVQAWYSTRNLPLWAKFRGSKKK
;
A
#
# COMPACT_ATOMS: atom_id res chain seq x y z
N SER A 1 -0.58 2.14 -0.70
CA SER A 1 -0.20 2.75 0.60
C SER A 1 -0.77 1.92 1.72
N GLU A 2 -0.14 1.93 2.90
CA GLU A 2 -0.68 1.32 4.13
C GLU A 2 -1.75 2.20 4.79
N ARG A 3 -1.69 3.51 4.51
CA ARG A 3 -2.61 4.49 5.09
C ARG A 3 -4.01 4.37 4.49
N PRO A 4 -5.06 4.69 5.27
CA PRO A 4 -6.41 4.85 4.73
C PRO A 4 -6.48 5.95 3.66
N ILE A 5 -7.37 5.80 2.67
CA ILE A 5 -7.59 6.79 1.60
C ILE A 5 -7.99 8.14 2.17
N VAL A 6 -8.82 8.18 3.21
CA VAL A 6 -9.22 9.44 3.86
C VAL A 6 -8.01 10.21 4.39
N GLN A 7 -7.04 9.51 5.00
CA GLN A 7 -5.81 10.13 5.49
C GLN A 7 -4.93 10.61 4.33
N MET A 8 -4.78 9.79 3.28
CA MET A 8 -4.00 10.18 2.11
C MET A 8 -4.57 11.41 1.41
N LYS A 9 -5.90 11.50 1.25
CA LYS A 9 -6.56 12.67 0.65
C LYS A 9 -6.35 13.93 1.48
N ALA A 10 -6.39 13.83 2.82
CA ALA A 10 -6.13 14.96 3.70
C ALA A 10 -4.69 15.49 3.58
N ILE A 11 -3.70 14.60 3.40
CA ILE A 11 -2.28 14.95 3.27
C ILE A 11 -1.97 15.47 1.87
N LEU A 12 -2.41 14.77 0.83
CA LEU A 12 -2.00 15.01 -0.55
C LEU A 12 -2.83 16.09 -1.24
N GLN A 13 -4.13 16.16 -0.96
CA GLN A 13 -5.04 17.15 -1.56
C GLN A 13 -5.00 17.17 -3.11
N LEU A 14 -4.92 16.00 -3.73
CA LEU A 14 -4.85 15.83 -5.19
C LEU A 14 -6.13 15.17 -5.73
N ASP A 15 -7.01 15.96 -6.33
CA ASP A 15 -8.29 15.43 -6.84
C ASP A 15 -8.17 14.62 -8.14
N GLY A 16 -7.06 14.79 -8.87
CA GLY A 16 -6.79 14.11 -10.15
C GLY A 16 -6.15 12.72 -10.01
N CYS A 17 -5.94 12.24 -8.78
CA CYS A 17 -5.23 10.99 -8.52
C CYS A 17 -6.18 9.84 -8.17
N TRP A 18 -5.77 8.64 -8.57
CA TRP A 18 -6.31 7.42 -7.99
C TRP A 18 -5.59 7.13 -6.67
N TYR A 19 -6.31 6.56 -5.72
CA TYR A 19 -5.82 6.25 -4.40
C TYR A 19 -6.03 4.77 -4.10
N ALA A 20 -4.97 4.07 -3.69
CA ALA A 20 -5.04 2.72 -3.15
C ALA A 20 -4.53 2.70 -1.70
N GLY A 21 -5.46 2.55 -0.76
CA GLY A 21 -5.20 2.56 0.68
C GLY A 21 -5.17 1.15 1.26
N GLN A 22 -4.59 1.03 2.45
CA GLN A 22 -4.58 -0.21 3.24
C GLN A 22 -4.17 -1.42 2.41
N HIS A 23 -2.97 -1.37 1.82
CA HIS A 23 -2.42 -2.46 1.00
C HIS A 23 -3.23 -2.75 -0.28
N GLY A 24 -4.07 -1.80 -0.69
CA GLY A 24 -4.95 -1.90 -1.85
C GLY A 24 -6.30 -2.55 -1.55
N PHE A 25 -6.67 -2.73 -0.29
CA PHE A 25 -8.01 -3.21 0.07
C PHE A 25 -9.12 -2.20 -0.25
N GLU A 26 -8.77 -0.92 -0.28
CA GLU A 26 -9.62 0.13 -0.81
C GLU A 26 -8.93 0.83 -1.97
N ILE A 27 -9.69 1.05 -3.04
CA ILE A 27 -9.25 1.78 -4.22
C ILE A 27 -10.33 2.78 -4.61
N LYS A 28 -9.92 4.02 -4.81
CA LYS A 28 -10.79 5.11 -5.25
C LYS A 28 -10.19 5.78 -6.48
N GLY A 29 -10.98 5.93 -7.52
CA GLY A 29 -10.55 6.64 -8.71
C GLY A 29 -10.47 8.16 -8.50
N ALA A 30 -9.95 8.83 -9.53
CA ALA A 30 -9.91 10.28 -9.60
C ALA A 30 -11.32 10.91 -9.52
N ALA A 31 -11.39 12.17 -9.10
CA ALA A 31 -12.66 12.88 -8.98
C ALA A 31 -13.42 12.86 -10.33
N GLY A 32 -14.66 12.37 -10.31
CA GLY A 32 -15.51 12.25 -11.49
C GLY A 32 -15.48 10.88 -12.17
N THR A 33 -14.70 9.92 -11.66
CA THR A 33 -14.85 8.51 -12.04
C THR A 33 -15.77 7.79 -11.04
N ASP A 34 -16.53 6.82 -11.53
CA ASP A 34 -17.35 5.92 -10.68
C ASP A 34 -16.55 4.67 -10.29
N VAL A 35 -15.38 4.92 -9.70
CA VAL A 35 -14.45 3.87 -9.27
C VAL A 35 -14.35 3.93 -7.75
N ASP A 36 -15.00 2.97 -7.12
CA ASP A 36 -14.89 2.66 -5.70
C ASP A 36 -14.83 1.14 -5.56
N TYR A 37 -13.71 0.61 -5.08
CA TYR A 37 -13.49 -0.82 -4.99
C TYR A 37 -12.96 -1.20 -3.61
N GLN A 38 -13.74 -1.99 -2.89
CA GLN A 38 -13.44 -2.45 -1.54
C GLN A 38 -13.34 -3.97 -1.52
N VAL A 39 -12.11 -4.46 -1.67
CA VAL A 39 -11.77 -5.88 -1.78
C VAL A 39 -12.19 -6.66 -0.55
N ALA A 40 -12.05 -6.01 0.62
CA ALA A 40 -12.14 -6.65 1.91
C ALA A 40 -13.44 -6.35 2.67
N GLU A 41 -14.42 -5.69 2.06
CA GLU A 41 -15.64 -5.24 2.76
C GLU A 41 -16.43 -6.39 3.37
N VAL A 42 -16.47 -7.54 2.68
CA VAL A 42 -17.14 -8.76 3.17
C VAL A 42 -16.52 -9.30 4.47
N TYR A 43 -15.29 -8.92 4.81
CA TYR A 43 -14.58 -9.35 6.02
C TYR A 43 -14.75 -8.37 7.19
N ARG A 44 -15.40 -7.21 6.99
CA ARG A 44 -15.57 -6.21 8.04
C ARG A 44 -16.22 -6.75 9.31
N PRO A 45 -17.30 -7.57 9.26
CA PRO A 45 -17.89 -8.12 10.47
C PRO A 45 -16.89 -8.92 11.32
N ALA A 46 -16.06 -9.76 10.68
CA ALA A 46 -15.05 -10.55 11.38
C ALA A 46 -13.95 -9.67 12.00
N LEU A 47 -13.55 -8.59 11.33
CA LEU A 47 -12.58 -7.62 11.89
C LEU A 47 -13.16 -6.87 13.10
N VAL A 48 -14.43 -6.47 13.06
CA VAL A 48 -15.07 -5.78 14.20
C VAL A 48 -15.17 -6.70 15.41
N GLU A 49 -15.54 -7.97 15.20
CA GLU A 49 -15.59 -8.98 16.27
C GLU A 49 -14.21 -9.26 16.86
N ALA A 50 -13.21 -9.50 16.01
CA ALA A 50 -11.83 -9.72 16.43
C ALA A 50 -11.26 -8.50 17.18
N TYR A 51 -11.59 -7.28 16.76
CA TYR A 51 -11.17 -6.05 17.44
C TYR A 51 -11.72 -5.97 18.86
N GLY A 52 -13.03 -6.25 19.02
CA GLY A 52 -13.68 -6.29 20.34
C GLY A 52 -13.02 -7.31 21.26
N ALA A 53 -12.86 -8.54 20.78
CA ALA A 53 -12.23 -9.61 21.54
C ALA A 53 -10.79 -9.26 21.96
N LEU A 54 -9.97 -8.74 21.04
CA LEU A 54 -8.60 -8.32 21.36
C LEU A 54 -8.56 -7.19 22.40
N LYS A 55 -9.47 -6.22 22.32
CA LYS A 55 -9.55 -5.16 23.32
C LYS A 55 -9.84 -5.70 24.71
N ASP A 56 -10.76 -6.64 24.82
CA ASP A 56 -11.15 -7.21 26.11
C ASP A 56 -10.03 -8.09 26.69
N MET A 57 -9.44 -8.96 25.86
CA MET A 57 -8.36 -9.86 26.28
C MET A 57 -7.08 -9.11 26.66
N LEU A 58 -6.77 -8.01 25.97
CA LEU A 58 -5.54 -7.25 26.19
C LEU A 58 -5.71 -6.10 27.21
N ALA A 59 -6.91 -5.85 27.72
CA ALA A 59 -7.18 -4.77 28.68
C ALA A 59 -6.30 -4.83 29.95
N GLY A 60 -5.89 -6.03 30.35
CA GLY A 60 -5.03 -6.26 31.51
C GLY A 60 -3.52 -6.12 31.25
N ILE A 61 -3.09 -6.05 29.98
CA ILE A 61 -1.67 -6.03 29.62
C ILE A 61 -1.23 -4.60 29.36
N GLN A 62 -0.39 -4.06 30.25
CA GLN A 62 0.08 -2.68 30.12
C GLN A 62 1.02 -2.50 28.93
N GLY A 63 0.93 -1.34 28.28
CA GLY A 63 1.77 -1.02 27.12
C GLY A 63 1.34 -1.69 25.82
N THR A 64 0.13 -2.25 25.76
CA THR A 64 -0.52 -2.65 24.50
C THR A 64 -1.41 -1.55 23.94
N THR A 65 -1.59 -1.53 22.63
CA THR A 65 -2.57 -0.67 21.95
C THR A 65 -3.19 -1.44 20.80
N VAL A 66 -4.53 -1.49 20.77
CA VAL A 66 -5.31 -2.16 19.72
C VAL A 66 -5.98 -1.10 18.86
N THR A 67 -5.67 -1.07 17.57
CA THR A 67 -6.16 -0.08 16.60
C THR A 67 -6.94 -0.76 15.49
N ASP A 68 -8.18 -0.32 15.25
CA ASP A 68 -8.95 -0.67 14.05
C ASP A 68 -8.54 0.26 12.90
N ASN A 69 -7.84 -0.31 11.92
CA ASN A 69 -7.45 0.33 10.67
C ASN A 69 -8.35 -0.15 9.53
N THR A 70 -9.66 -0.22 9.72
CA THR A 70 -10.67 -0.61 8.72
C THR A 70 -10.52 -2.04 8.17
N TYR A 71 -9.57 -2.30 7.27
CA TYR A 71 -9.29 -3.64 6.74
C TYR A 71 -8.11 -4.33 7.42
N SER A 72 -7.71 -3.85 8.60
CA SER A 72 -6.75 -4.52 9.46
C SER A 72 -6.92 -4.10 10.91
N ILE A 73 -6.49 -4.96 11.84
CA ILE A 73 -6.31 -4.61 13.25
C ILE A 73 -4.82 -4.61 13.51
N ALA A 74 -4.31 -3.59 14.20
CA ALA A 74 -2.94 -3.55 14.68
C ALA A 74 -2.91 -3.66 16.20
N VAL A 75 -2.07 -4.56 16.72
CA VAL A 75 -1.80 -4.74 18.13
C VAL A 75 -0.34 -4.34 18.35
N GLU A 76 -0.12 -3.11 18.79
CA GLU A 76 1.21 -2.62 19.16
C GLU A 76 1.52 -3.03 20.60
N TYR A 77 2.72 -3.57 20.83
CA TYR A 77 3.18 -4.02 22.15
C TYR A 77 4.63 -3.61 22.43
N SER A 78 5.12 -2.57 21.74
CA SER A 78 6.48 -2.06 21.89
C SER A 78 6.81 -1.58 23.30
N LYS A 79 5.78 -1.13 24.06
CA LYS A 79 5.88 -0.65 25.45
C LYS A 79 5.53 -1.73 26.48
N CYS A 80 5.18 -2.94 26.02
CA CYS A 80 4.81 -4.05 26.88
C CYS A 80 6.04 -4.66 27.57
N ALA A 81 5.89 -5.00 28.85
CA ALA A 81 6.97 -5.63 29.62
C ALA A 81 7.35 -6.98 28.99
N PRO A 82 8.63 -7.37 28.94
CA PRO A 82 9.06 -8.58 28.23
C PRO A 82 8.31 -9.86 28.63
N TYR A 83 7.94 -10.00 29.91
CA TYR A 83 7.23 -11.18 30.43
C TYR A 83 5.74 -11.22 30.04
N GLU A 84 5.13 -10.10 29.65
CA GLU A 84 3.73 -10.03 29.24
C GLU A 84 3.54 -10.25 27.74
N ARG A 85 4.61 -10.15 26.94
CA ARG A 85 4.54 -10.29 25.47
C ARG A 85 3.97 -11.63 25.01
N GLY A 86 4.25 -12.71 25.75
CA GLY A 86 3.65 -14.02 25.47
C GLY A 86 2.11 -14.03 25.62
N GLY A 87 1.55 -13.19 26.49
CA GLY A 87 0.11 -13.01 26.62
C GLY A 87 -0.52 -12.31 25.41
N VAL A 88 0.22 -11.36 24.81
CA VAL A 88 -0.21 -10.69 23.56
C VAL A 88 -0.30 -11.66 22.40
N GLU A 89 0.74 -12.48 22.24
CA GLU A 89 0.83 -13.56 21.24
C GLU A 89 -0.30 -14.58 21.40
N ALA A 90 -0.58 -15.00 22.63
CA ALA A 90 -1.66 -15.93 22.95
C ALA A 90 -3.03 -15.36 22.62
N ALA A 91 -3.31 -14.10 22.99
CA ALA A 91 -4.59 -13.45 22.70
C ALA A 91 -4.85 -13.34 21.19
N VAL A 92 -3.85 -12.94 20.41
CA VAL A 92 -3.96 -12.90 18.94
C VAL A 92 -4.23 -14.28 18.36
N THR A 93 -3.53 -15.31 18.87
CA THR A 93 -3.72 -16.69 18.42
C THR A 93 -5.13 -17.21 18.72
N GLU A 94 -5.66 -16.92 19.91
CA GLU A 94 -7.01 -17.32 20.31
C GLU A 94 -8.08 -16.66 19.43
N VAL A 95 -7.99 -15.34 19.21
CA VAL A 95 -8.92 -14.60 18.35
C VAL A 95 -8.89 -15.11 16.91
N LEU A 96 -7.71 -15.44 16.38
CA LEU A 96 -7.57 -16.04 15.05
C LEU A 96 -8.15 -17.45 14.97
N GLY A 97 -8.11 -18.22 16.06
CA GLY A 97 -8.76 -19.53 16.15
C GLY A 97 -10.27 -19.47 15.97
N LEU A 98 -10.90 -18.34 16.35
CA LEU A 98 -12.32 -18.08 16.17
C LEU A 98 -12.65 -17.37 14.84
N SER A 99 -11.63 -16.81 14.17
CA SER A 99 -11.77 -15.99 12.97
C SER A 99 -10.99 -16.57 11.78
N PRO A 100 -11.40 -17.70 11.18
CA PRO A 100 -10.63 -18.41 10.14
C PRO A 100 -10.46 -17.61 8.84
N THR A 101 -11.31 -16.61 8.63
CA THR A 101 -11.27 -15.66 7.51
C THR A 101 -10.24 -14.55 7.68
N LEU A 102 -9.55 -14.50 8.83
CA LEU A 102 -8.45 -13.58 9.09
C LEU A 102 -7.12 -14.33 9.12
N ARG A 103 -6.03 -13.60 8.91
CA ARG A 103 -4.66 -14.07 9.02
C ARG A 103 -3.84 -13.10 9.86
N ARG A 104 -2.80 -13.63 10.49
CA ARG A 104 -1.77 -12.85 11.15
C ARG A 104 -0.71 -12.39 10.16
N THR A 105 -0.18 -11.19 10.35
CA THR A 105 1.10 -10.75 9.79
C THR A 105 1.88 -10.02 10.88
N ASP A 106 3.19 -10.21 10.92
CA ASP A 106 4.06 -9.65 11.95
C ASP A 106 4.77 -8.38 11.47
N GLY A 107 4.91 -7.42 12.37
CA GLY A 107 5.77 -6.23 12.21
C GLY A 107 6.67 -6.06 13.43
N ASP A 108 7.54 -5.04 13.44
CA ASP A 108 8.38 -4.76 14.61
C ASP A 108 7.50 -4.38 15.81
N LYS A 109 7.43 -5.30 16.79
CA LYS A 109 6.64 -5.19 18.02
C LYS A 109 5.18 -4.80 17.76
N THR A 110 4.65 -5.26 16.63
CA THR A 110 3.26 -5.05 16.21
C THR A 110 2.74 -6.33 15.56
N LEU A 111 1.59 -6.82 16.02
CA LEU A 111 0.88 -7.93 15.38
C LEU A 111 -0.29 -7.36 14.58
N HIS A 112 -0.47 -7.82 13.35
CA HIS A 112 -1.60 -7.40 12.53
C HIS A 112 -2.53 -8.58 12.26
N LEU A 113 -3.84 -8.34 12.36
CA LEU A 113 -4.87 -9.22 11.84
C LEU A 113 -5.43 -8.60 10.57
N ARG A 114 -5.43 -9.36 9.47
CA ARG A 114 -5.87 -8.91 8.15
C ARG A 114 -6.80 -9.95 7.51
N PRO A 115 -7.68 -9.56 6.57
CA PRO A 115 -8.44 -10.50 5.76
C PRO A 115 -7.56 -11.55 5.10
N ARG A 116 -7.97 -12.82 5.17
CA ARG A 116 -7.33 -13.93 4.47
C ARG A 116 -7.88 -14.00 3.04
N VAL A 117 -7.36 -13.12 2.20
CA VAL A 117 -7.69 -13.02 0.77
C VAL A 117 -6.40 -13.10 -0.06
N GLU A 118 -6.50 -13.69 -1.25
CA GLU A 118 -5.44 -13.67 -2.25
C GLU A 118 -5.35 -12.28 -2.90
N TRP A 119 -4.86 -11.33 -2.13
CA TRP A 119 -4.67 -9.95 -2.53
C TRP A 119 -3.34 -9.43 -2.00
N ASN A 120 -2.70 -8.56 -2.80
CA ASN A 120 -1.49 -7.82 -2.44
C ASN A 120 -1.45 -6.52 -3.26
N ARG A 121 -0.45 -5.68 -2.99
CA ARG A 121 -0.28 -4.39 -3.68
C ARG A 121 -0.13 -4.58 -5.20
N GLY A 122 0.62 -5.60 -5.64
CA GLY A 122 0.77 -5.94 -7.05
C GLY A 122 -0.57 -6.20 -7.76
N ARG A 123 -1.46 -7.01 -7.17
CA ARG A 123 -2.82 -7.25 -7.70
C ARG A 123 -3.67 -5.98 -7.70
N ALA A 124 -3.51 -5.12 -6.70
CA ALA A 124 -4.19 -3.83 -6.67
C ALA A 124 -3.81 -2.95 -7.87
N VAL A 125 -2.51 -2.87 -8.21
CA VAL A 125 -2.07 -2.09 -9.38
C VAL A 125 -2.47 -2.74 -10.70
N GLU A 126 -2.41 -4.07 -10.81
CA GLU A 126 -2.91 -4.78 -11.98
C GLU A 126 -4.39 -4.45 -12.23
N TRP A 127 -5.22 -4.50 -11.18
CA TRP A 127 -6.63 -4.11 -11.24
C TRP A 127 -6.82 -2.63 -11.63
N MET A 128 -6.06 -1.73 -11.01
CA MET A 128 -6.12 -0.29 -11.31
C MET A 128 -5.78 0.00 -12.76
N SER A 129 -4.75 -0.66 -13.30
CA SER A 129 -4.34 -0.49 -14.69
C SER A 129 -5.42 -0.94 -15.67
N GLN A 130 -5.97 -2.14 -15.47
CA GLN A 130 -7.06 -2.65 -16.30
C GLN A 130 -8.27 -1.73 -16.26
N ARG A 131 -8.63 -1.23 -15.07
CA ARG A 131 -9.76 -0.29 -14.93
C ARG A 131 -9.45 1.05 -15.58
N PHE A 132 -8.22 1.55 -15.47
CA PHE A 132 -7.78 2.78 -16.11
C PHE A 132 -7.85 2.68 -17.64
N GLU A 133 -7.30 1.62 -18.22
CA GLU A 133 -7.36 1.34 -19.66
C GLU A 133 -8.81 1.22 -20.15
N ALA A 134 -9.67 0.52 -19.40
CA ALA A 134 -11.08 0.41 -19.76
C ALA A 134 -11.84 1.75 -19.74
N LEU A 135 -11.38 2.72 -18.94
CA LEU A 135 -11.95 4.07 -18.91
C LEU A 135 -11.39 4.99 -20.01
N HIS A 136 -10.28 4.60 -20.64
CA HIS A 136 -9.57 5.36 -21.67
C HIS A 136 -9.41 4.52 -22.95
N SER A 137 -10.35 3.62 -23.21
CA SER A 137 -10.28 2.68 -24.34
C SER A 137 -10.30 3.37 -25.71
N ASP A 138 -10.74 4.63 -25.74
CA ASP A 138 -10.85 5.46 -26.94
C ASP A 138 -9.58 6.32 -27.16
N ASP A 139 -8.62 6.29 -26.25
CA ASP A 139 -7.36 7.02 -26.38
C ASP A 139 -6.36 6.21 -27.23
N ASP A 140 -5.68 6.87 -28.18
CA ASP A 140 -4.63 6.26 -29.01
C ASP A 140 -3.28 6.10 -28.27
N ASP A 141 -3.20 6.57 -27.03
CA ASP A 141 -1.99 6.55 -26.21
C ASP A 141 -1.85 5.19 -25.49
N SER A 142 -0.68 4.56 -25.60
CA SER A 142 -0.36 3.39 -24.81
C SER A 142 0.05 3.77 -23.37
N LEU A 143 -0.41 2.99 -22.40
CA LEU A 143 -0.04 3.15 -20.99
C LEU A 143 1.36 2.55 -20.76
N LEU A 144 2.27 3.35 -20.19
CA LEU A 144 3.54 2.86 -19.66
C LEU A 144 3.53 2.98 -18.12
N PRO A 145 3.37 1.87 -17.39
CA PRO A 145 3.38 1.89 -15.93
C PRO A 145 4.77 2.21 -15.39
N VAL A 146 4.85 3.15 -14.46
CA VAL A 146 6.09 3.48 -13.72
C VAL A 146 5.79 3.40 -12.23
N TYR A 147 6.52 2.56 -11.52
CA TYR A 147 6.44 2.42 -10.07
C TYR A 147 7.69 2.96 -9.40
N ILE A 148 7.50 3.80 -8.38
CA ILE A 148 8.58 4.35 -7.54
C ILE A 148 8.24 3.96 -6.09
N GLY A 149 9.07 3.13 -5.49
CA GLY A 149 8.82 2.57 -4.16
C GLY A 149 10.10 2.40 -3.36
N LEU A 150 9.96 2.00 -2.10
CA LEU A 150 11.10 1.58 -1.29
C LEU A 150 11.28 0.07 -1.44
N GLU A 151 12.32 -0.48 -0.84
CA GLU A 151 12.34 -1.88 -0.46
C GLU A 151 12.04 -1.93 1.03
N GLN A 152 10.86 -2.41 1.41
CA GLN A 152 10.60 -2.81 2.79
C GLN A 152 10.33 -4.30 2.81
N GLY A 153 11.41 -5.09 2.92
CA GLY A 153 11.33 -6.48 3.30
C GLY A 153 11.19 -6.59 4.82
N SER A 154 9.98 -6.80 5.33
CA SER A 154 9.85 -7.53 6.59
C SER A 154 9.64 -9.00 6.23
N ALA A 155 10.55 -9.84 6.72
CA ALA A 155 10.62 -11.28 6.48
C ALA A 155 9.24 -11.95 6.38
N ALA A 156 9.13 -12.89 5.44
CA ALA A 156 8.00 -13.79 5.26
C ALA A 156 7.46 -14.24 6.62
N ALA A 157 6.26 -13.77 6.99
CA ALA A 157 5.55 -14.33 8.12
C ALA A 157 5.31 -15.82 7.85
N GLU A 158 5.63 -16.68 8.81
CA GLU A 158 5.28 -18.09 8.76
C GLU A 158 3.75 -18.21 8.60
N GLY A 159 3.28 -18.58 7.41
CA GLY A 159 1.85 -18.59 7.10
C GLY A 159 1.43 -18.46 5.64
N GLY A 160 2.38 -18.25 4.70
CA GLY A 160 2.13 -18.48 3.27
C GLY A 160 1.07 -17.58 2.63
N GLY A 161 1.01 -16.30 3.00
CA GLY A 161 0.28 -15.28 2.24
C GLY A 161 1.21 -14.54 1.27
N PRO A 162 0.71 -13.99 0.15
CA PRO A 162 1.52 -13.15 -0.72
C PRO A 162 2.08 -11.97 0.09
N GLY A 163 3.39 -11.71 -0.06
CA GLY A 163 4.09 -10.61 0.61
C GLY A 163 3.36 -9.29 0.39
N ASP A 164 3.25 -8.51 1.47
CA ASP A 164 2.61 -7.19 1.47
C ASP A 164 3.62 -6.05 1.31
N ASP A 165 4.76 -6.39 0.73
CA ASP A 165 5.89 -5.54 0.43
C ASP A 165 5.78 -4.97 -0.99
N ASP A 166 6.71 -4.07 -1.29
CA ASP A 166 6.84 -3.44 -2.60
C ASP A 166 7.42 -4.40 -3.66
N GLN A 167 7.93 -5.59 -3.27
CA GLN A 167 8.44 -6.59 -4.20
C GLN A 167 7.34 -7.06 -5.17
N SER A 168 6.12 -7.31 -4.65
CA SER A 168 4.97 -7.66 -5.48
C SER A 168 4.63 -6.59 -6.54
N MET A 169 4.96 -5.32 -6.29
CA MET A 169 4.75 -4.23 -7.23
C MET A 169 5.78 -4.27 -8.36
N TYR A 170 7.06 -4.40 -8.01
CA TYR A 170 8.13 -4.48 -9.00
C TYR A 170 7.95 -5.67 -9.95
N GLU A 171 7.57 -6.84 -9.41
CA GLU A 171 7.31 -8.05 -10.20
C GLU A 171 6.17 -7.88 -11.20
N VAL A 172 5.04 -7.30 -10.76
CA VAL A 172 3.87 -7.07 -11.64
C VAL A 172 4.19 -6.03 -12.70
N ILE A 173 4.78 -4.89 -12.30
CA ILE A 173 5.12 -3.80 -13.21
C ILE A 173 6.07 -4.28 -14.30
N LYS A 174 7.17 -4.94 -13.93
CA LYS A 174 8.19 -5.40 -14.89
C LYS A 174 7.73 -6.62 -15.67
N GLY A 175 7.20 -7.63 -14.99
CA GLY A 175 6.94 -8.95 -15.57
C GLY A 175 5.62 -9.07 -16.33
N ARG A 176 4.58 -8.35 -15.91
CA ARG A 176 3.23 -8.48 -16.50
C ARG A 176 2.81 -7.26 -17.30
N MET A 177 3.24 -6.07 -16.87
CA MET A 177 2.77 -4.82 -17.46
C MET A 177 3.82 -4.16 -18.37
N GLY A 178 5.02 -4.73 -18.49
CA GLY A 178 6.10 -4.19 -19.33
C GLY A 178 6.57 -2.79 -18.92
N GLY A 179 6.33 -2.41 -17.66
CA GLY A 179 6.62 -1.09 -17.10
C GLY A 179 7.99 -1.00 -16.43
N LEU A 180 8.21 0.14 -15.76
CA LEU A 180 9.47 0.49 -15.11
C LEU A 180 9.31 0.49 -13.58
N GLY A 181 10.02 -0.41 -12.90
CA GLY A 181 10.16 -0.37 -11.44
C GLY A 181 11.42 0.41 -11.03
N ILE A 182 11.25 1.41 -10.17
CA ILE A 182 12.31 2.28 -9.66
C ILE A 182 12.37 2.15 -8.14
N LEU A 183 13.45 1.57 -7.63
CA LEU A 183 13.74 1.51 -6.21
C LEU A 183 14.27 2.85 -5.72
N VAL A 184 13.78 3.32 -4.58
CA VAL A 184 14.35 4.46 -3.85
C VAL A 184 15.21 3.91 -2.72
N SER A 185 16.52 4.18 -2.76
CA SER A 185 17.46 3.80 -1.71
C SER A 185 17.81 4.99 -0.82
N GLU A 186 17.84 4.75 0.49
CA GLU A 186 18.34 5.73 1.45
C GLU A 186 19.88 5.68 1.50
N PRO A 187 20.57 6.81 1.79
CA PRO A 187 22.04 6.89 1.74
C PRO A 187 22.81 5.95 2.68
N VAL A 188 22.14 5.27 3.62
CA VAL A 188 22.78 4.59 4.76
C VAL A 188 22.41 3.10 4.86
N ASP A 189 21.46 2.59 4.08
CA ASP A 189 21.16 1.16 4.11
C ASP A 189 22.22 0.38 3.34
N ALA A 190 22.68 -0.73 3.95
CA ALA A 190 23.60 -1.67 3.34
C ALA A 190 23.12 -1.96 1.91
N ALA A 191 23.95 -1.63 0.93
CA ALA A 191 23.61 -1.67 -0.48
C ALA A 191 22.70 -2.86 -0.81
N VAL A 192 21.42 -2.58 -1.04
CA VAL A 192 20.48 -3.54 -1.61
C VAL A 192 21.15 -4.08 -2.86
N SER A 193 21.40 -5.39 -2.90
CA SER A 193 21.97 -5.98 -4.11
C SER A 193 20.96 -5.78 -5.23
N PRO A 194 21.39 -5.39 -6.46
CA PRO A 194 20.51 -5.40 -7.62
C PRO A 194 19.78 -6.74 -7.85
N ASP A 195 20.31 -7.83 -7.27
CA ASP A 195 19.71 -9.18 -7.32
C ASP A 195 18.60 -9.41 -6.28
N ASP A 196 18.47 -8.57 -5.25
CA ASP A 196 17.51 -8.74 -4.15
C ASP A 196 16.15 -8.07 -4.44
N THR A 197 16.06 -7.25 -5.51
CA THR A 197 14.84 -6.54 -5.91
C THR A 197 14.44 -6.82 -7.35
N ALA A 198 13.14 -6.85 -7.65
CA ALA A 198 12.65 -6.92 -9.03
C ALA A 198 12.69 -5.56 -9.77
N ALA A 199 13.09 -4.47 -9.11
CA ALA A 199 13.23 -3.15 -9.74
C ALA A 199 14.24 -3.17 -10.91
N GLY A 200 14.01 -2.31 -11.91
CA GLY A 200 14.92 -2.16 -13.06
C GLY A 200 15.90 -1.00 -12.92
N PHE A 201 15.60 -0.06 -12.02
CA PHE A 201 16.35 1.18 -11.81
C PHE A 201 16.36 1.55 -10.33
N THR A 202 17.30 2.42 -9.95
CA THR A 202 17.43 2.93 -8.58
C THR A 202 17.60 4.45 -8.59
N ILE A 203 16.92 5.13 -7.67
CA ILE A 203 17.16 6.51 -7.27
C ILE A 203 17.84 6.47 -5.91
N SER A 204 19.06 6.99 -5.85
CA SER A 204 19.80 7.14 -4.60
C SER A 204 19.35 8.42 -3.89
N ASN A 205 19.62 8.58 -2.60
CA ASN A 205 19.38 9.84 -1.88
C ASN A 205 17.90 10.24 -1.71
N GLY A 206 17.04 9.22 -1.52
CA GLY A 206 15.71 9.37 -0.94
C GLY A 206 14.79 10.37 -1.64
N GLN A 207 14.03 11.13 -0.85
CA GLN A 207 12.92 11.98 -1.34
C GLN A 207 13.35 13.12 -2.27
N ALA A 208 14.56 13.66 -2.10
CA ALA A 208 15.02 14.82 -2.87
C ALA A 208 15.21 14.46 -4.35
N GLU A 209 15.83 13.32 -4.63
CA GLU A 209 16.04 12.86 -6.01
C GLU A 209 14.74 12.34 -6.64
N VAL A 210 13.84 11.72 -5.85
CA VAL A 210 12.48 11.38 -6.33
C VAL A 210 11.76 12.63 -6.83
N ARG A 211 11.83 13.74 -6.07
CA ARG A 211 11.24 15.00 -6.50
C ARG A 211 11.86 15.51 -7.79
N GLN A 212 13.19 15.53 -7.89
CA GLN A 212 13.88 15.99 -9.11
C GLN A 212 13.52 15.13 -10.33
N PHE A 213 13.42 13.82 -10.15
CA PHE A 213 12.97 12.90 -11.19
C PHE A 213 11.56 13.25 -11.68
N LEU A 214 10.60 13.42 -10.76
CA LEU A 214 9.22 13.78 -11.10
C LEU A 214 9.12 15.14 -11.79
N GLU A 215 9.88 16.15 -11.32
CA GLU A 215 9.93 17.47 -11.97
C GLU A 215 10.48 17.37 -13.40
N THR A 216 11.52 16.56 -13.62
CA THR A 216 12.10 16.31 -14.94
C THR A 216 11.13 15.59 -15.86
N LEU A 217 10.43 14.57 -15.35
CA LEU A 217 9.43 13.82 -16.11
C LEU A 217 8.28 14.73 -16.59
N VAL A 218 7.79 15.60 -15.72
CA VAL A 218 6.77 16.59 -16.07
C VAL A 218 7.29 17.56 -17.14
N GLN A 219 8.53 18.06 -17.01
CA GLN A 219 9.13 18.94 -18.02
C GLN A 219 9.25 18.25 -19.39
N ALA A 220 9.71 17.00 -19.41
CA ALA A 220 9.85 16.20 -20.62
C ALA A 220 8.49 15.95 -21.29
N TRP A 221 7.44 15.69 -20.51
CA TRP A 221 6.08 15.51 -21.02
C TRP A 221 5.56 16.78 -21.73
N TYR A 222 5.73 17.95 -21.12
CA TYR A 222 5.29 19.20 -21.73
C TYR A 222 6.07 19.57 -22.98
N SER A 223 7.38 19.31 -23.01
CA SER A 223 8.23 19.64 -24.16
C SER A 223 7.94 18.74 -25.38
N THR A 224 7.70 17.44 -25.15
CA THR A 224 7.43 16.47 -26.21
C THR A 224 6.05 16.62 -26.85
N ARG A 225 5.02 17.06 -26.10
CA ARG A 225 3.66 17.26 -26.64
C ARG A 225 3.40 18.67 -27.18
N ASN A 226 4.41 19.54 -27.25
CA ASN A 226 4.30 20.94 -27.66
C ASN A 226 3.14 21.70 -26.96
N LEU A 227 2.85 21.32 -25.70
CA LEU A 227 1.76 21.91 -24.94
C LEU A 227 2.21 23.28 -24.42
N PRO A 228 1.44 24.34 -24.69
CA PRO A 228 1.81 25.68 -24.26
C PRO A 228 1.87 25.77 -22.72
N LEU A 229 2.78 26.60 -22.20
CA LEU A 229 3.09 26.75 -20.77
C LEU A 229 1.86 26.95 -19.86
N TRP A 230 0.74 27.47 -20.37
CA TRP A 230 -0.51 27.67 -19.62
C TRP A 230 -1.26 26.36 -19.29
N ALA A 231 -0.98 25.26 -20.00
CA ALA A 231 -1.53 23.94 -19.69
C ALA A 231 -1.07 23.40 -18.33
N LYS A 232 0.05 23.94 -17.79
CA LYS A 232 0.60 23.63 -16.47
C LYS A 232 -0.30 23.99 -15.28
N PHE A 233 -1.34 24.80 -15.49
CA PHE A 233 -2.11 25.44 -14.42
C PHE A 233 -3.60 25.04 -14.33
N ARG A 234 -4.10 24.13 -15.18
CA ARG A 234 -5.49 23.67 -15.07
C ARG A 234 -5.63 22.46 -14.15
N GLY A 235 -5.59 22.73 -12.84
CA GLY A 235 -6.48 22.02 -11.93
C GLY A 235 -7.92 22.32 -12.32
N SER A 236 -8.72 21.27 -12.47
CA SER A 236 -10.11 21.29 -12.91
C SER A 236 -10.93 22.43 -12.29
N LYS A 237 -11.36 23.39 -13.12
CA LYS A 237 -12.60 24.12 -12.88
C LYS A 237 -13.56 23.74 -14.01
N LYS A 238 -14.39 22.73 -13.78
CA LYS A 238 -15.59 22.50 -14.59
C LYS A 238 -16.60 23.63 -14.27
N LYS A 239 -17.15 24.20 -15.33
CA LYS A 239 -18.36 25.04 -15.30
C LYS A 239 -19.58 24.17 -15.06
#